data_AF-W4FJ58-F1
#
_entry.id   AF-W4FJ58-F1
#
_cell.length_a   1.000
_cell.length_b   1.000
_cell.length_c   1.000
_cell.angle_alpha   90.00
_cell.angle_beta   90.00
_cell.angle_gamma   90.00
#
_symmetry.space_group_name_H-M   'P 1'
#
loop_
_entity.id
_entity.type
_entity.pdbx_description
1 polymer ?
#
loop_
_entity_poly.entity_id
_entity_poly.type
_entity_poly.pdbx_seq_one_letter_code
_entity_poly.pdbx_strand_id
1 'polypeptide(L)' 'MPAGCGEKDTLGYNVDSESGSSGSPVLSPDDDKVVALHNCGGCELVGQNTGIKMPNIVALLKSKNLLPKDAVADDLC' A
#
# COMPACT_ATOMS: atom_id res chain seq x y z
N MET A 1 9.95 -20.32 0.08
CA MET A 1 8.49 -20.35 -0.12
C MET A 1 8.17 -19.13 -0.95
N PRO A 2 7.67 -19.24 -2.19
CA PRO A 2 7.35 -18.03 -2.95
C PRO A 2 6.17 -17.38 -2.23
N ALA A 3 6.39 -16.23 -1.63
CA ALA A 3 5.32 -15.39 -1.09
C ALA A 3 4.52 -14.91 -2.30
N GLY A 4 3.50 -15.67 -2.68
CA GLY A 4 2.66 -15.34 -3.82
C GLY A 4 1.98 -14.00 -3.58
N CYS A 5 2.06 -13.10 -4.57
CA CYS A 5 1.45 -11.78 -4.57
C CYS A 5 -0.09 -11.81 -4.66
N GLY A 6 -0.74 -12.68 -3.89
CA GLY A 6 -2.17 -12.95 -3.90
C GLY A 6 -2.81 -12.88 -2.51
N GLU A 7 -2.26 -12.04 -1.62
CA GLU A 7 -2.89 -11.79 -0.33
C GLU A 7 -4.29 -11.19 -0.51
N LYS A 8 -5.25 -11.72 0.26
CA LYS A 8 -6.62 -11.23 0.28
C LYS A 8 -6.64 -9.80 0.84
N ASP A 9 -7.54 -8.98 0.31
CA ASP A 9 -7.73 -7.58 0.73
C ASP A 9 -6.55 -6.63 0.43
N THR A 10 -5.78 -6.93 -0.62
CA THR A 10 -4.77 -6.02 -1.17
C THR A 10 -5.37 -5.06 -2.20
N LEU A 11 -4.70 -3.92 -2.42
CA LEU A 11 -4.98 -3.03 -3.53
C LEU A 11 -4.15 -3.46 -4.73
N GLY A 12 -4.81 -3.74 -5.86
CA GLY A 12 -4.14 -4.02 -7.14
C GLY A 12 -3.93 -2.74 -7.96
N TYR A 13 -2.78 -2.59 -8.60
CA TYR A 13 -2.47 -1.47 -9.49
C TYR A 13 -1.45 -1.85 -10.59
N ASN A 14 -1.43 -1.07 -11.66
CA ASN A 14 -0.61 -1.29 -12.86
C ASN A 14 0.43 -0.19 -13.02
N VAL A 15 1.44 -0.21 -12.16
CA VAL A 15 2.61 0.69 -12.23
C VAL A 15 3.84 -0.18 -12.16
N ASP A 16 4.84 0.04 -13.01
CA ASP A 16 6.06 -0.75 -13.01
C ASP A 16 6.78 -0.68 -11.64
N SER A 17 7.24 -1.84 -11.16
CA SER A 17 7.98 -1.95 -9.90
C SER A 17 9.24 -2.79 -10.12
N GLU A 18 10.34 -2.35 -9.54
CA GLU A 18 11.59 -3.12 -9.54
C GLU A 18 11.86 -3.76 -8.17
N SER A 19 12.81 -4.70 -8.13
CA SER A 19 13.29 -5.26 -6.88
C SER A 19 13.78 -4.13 -5.95
N GLY A 20 13.34 -4.15 -4.69
CA GLY A 20 13.61 -3.08 -3.73
C GLY A 20 12.51 -2.02 -3.62
N SER A 21 11.47 -2.07 -4.46
CA SER A 21 10.31 -1.15 -4.35
C SER A 21 9.40 -1.46 -3.15
N SER A 22 9.60 -2.57 -2.43
CA SER A 22 8.82 -2.95 -1.25
C SER A 22 8.81 -1.86 -0.19
N GLY A 23 7.61 -1.46 0.24
CA GLY A 23 7.37 -0.37 1.18
C GLY A 23 7.14 0.99 0.53
N SER A 24 7.30 1.12 -0.80
CA SER A 24 7.06 2.39 -1.49
C SER A 24 5.60 2.83 -1.40
N PRO A 25 5.32 4.12 -1.17
CA PRO A 25 3.96 4.63 -1.14
C PRO A 25 3.34 4.60 -2.55
N VAL A 26 2.09 4.14 -2.62
CA VAL A 26 1.25 4.24 -3.81
C VAL A 26 0.37 5.48 -3.64
N LEU A 27 0.53 6.44 -4.54
CA LEU A 27 -0.20 7.72 -4.51
C LEU A 27 -1.44 7.68 -5.39
N SER A 28 -2.52 8.28 -4.90
CA SER A 28 -3.71 8.58 -5.68
C SER A 28 -3.42 9.75 -6.64
N PRO A 29 -3.78 9.64 -7.94
CA PRO A 29 -3.58 10.72 -8.90
C PRO A 29 -4.55 11.91 -8.69
N ASP A 30 -5.62 11.72 -7.91
CA ASP A 30 -6.67 12.74 -7.74
C ASP A 30 -6.33 13.74 -6.63
N ASP A 31 -5.65 13.28 -5.58
CA ASP A 31 -5.44 14.04 -4.35
C ASP A 31 -4.05 13.83 -3.70
N ASP A 32 -3.12 13.17 -4.40
CA ASP A 32 -1.76 12.86 -3.93
C ASP A 32 -1.71 12.12 -2.57
N LYS A 33 -2.81 11.53 -2.13
CA LYS A 33 -2.86 10.76 -0.88
C LYS A 33 -2.20 9.40 -1.05
N VAL A 34 -1.53 8.94 0.00
CA VAL A 34 -0.99 7.57 0.06
C VAL A 34 -2.13 6.59 0.32
N VAL A 35 -2.48 5.79 -0.69
CA VAL A 35 -3.62 4.84 -0.63
C VAL A 35 -3.20 3.42 -0.28
N ALA A 36 -1.94 3.05 -0.52
CA ALA A 36 -1.38 1.76 -0.15
C ALA A 36 0.16 1.80 -0.04
N LEU A 37 0.75 0.77 0.54
CA LEU A 37 2.20 0.51 0.49
C LEU A 37 2.48 -0.70 -0.41
N HIS A 38 3.40 -0.55 -1.38
CA HIS A 38 3.81 -1.64 -2.27
C HIS A 38 4.36 -2.80 -1.47
N ASN A 39 3.79 -4.00 -1.63
CA ASN A 39 4.26 -5.20 -0.93
C ASN A 39 4.80 -6.24 -1.91
N CYS A 40 4.23 -6.30 -3.11
CA CYS A 40 4.51 -7.37 -4.05
C CYS A 40 4.33 -6.89 -5.48
N GLY A 41 5.24 -7.29 -6.35
CA GLY A 41 5.24 -6.90 -7.75
C GLY A 41 6.38 -7.54 -8.53
N GLY A 42 6.41 -7.32 -9.84
CA GLY A 42 7.48 -7.77 -10.71
C GLY A 42 7.00 -8.37 -12.03
N CYS A 43 7.87 -8.34 -13.04
CA CYS A 43 7.59 -8.80 -14.40
C CYS A 43 7.26 -10.30 -14.50
N GLU A 44 7.69 -11.10 -13.52
CA GLU A 44 7.43 -12.55 -13.47
C GLU A 44 6.05 -12.90 -12.89
N LEU A 45 5.32 -11.91 -12.37
CA LEU A 45 3.98 -12.13 -11.84
C LEU A 45 2.95 -12.16 -12.98
N VAL A 46 2.17 -13.22 -13.02
CA VAL A 46 0.95 -13.28 -13.82
C VAL A 46 -0.14 -12.51 -13.07
N GLY A 47 -0.14 -11.19 -13.16
CA GLY A 47 -1.11 -10.34 -12.45
C GLY A 47 -0.70 -8.87 -12.32
N GLN A 48 -1.46 -8.13 -11.52
CA GLN A 48 -1.18 -6.72 -11.19
C GLN A 48 -0.25 -6.64 -9.97
N ASN A 49 0.45 -5.52 -9.82
CA ASN A 49 1.17 -5.24 -8.58
C ASN A 49 0.20 -5.07 -7.41
N THR A 50 0.65 -5.38 -6.20
CA THR A 50 -0.19 -5.33 -5.01
C THR A 50 0.40 -4.48 -3.89
N GLY A 51 -0.49 -3.90 -3.10
CA GLY A 51 -0.13 -3.11 -1.93
C GLY A 51 -1.07 -3.34 -0.76
N ILE A 52 -0.53 -3.16 0.45
CA ILE A 52 -1.31 -3.18 1.69
C ILE A 52 -2.07 -1.85 1.77
N LYS A 53 -3.39 -1.92 1.88
CA LYS A 53 -4.27 -0.75 1.93
C LYS A 53 -3.94 0.12 3.15
N MET A 54 -3.83 1.44 2.92
CA MET A 54 -3.52 2.39 4.00
C MET A 54 -4.55 2.38 5.15
N PRO A 55 -5.87 2.23 4.92
CA PRO A 55 -6.85 2.07 6.01
C PRO A 55 -6.54 0.92 6.97
N ASN A 56 -6.05 -0.22 6.48
CA ASN A 56 -5.70 -1.37 7.32
C ASN A 56 -4.46 -1.07 8.18
N ILE A 57 -3.47 -0.37 7.61
CA ILE A 57 -2.27 0.08 8.33
C ILE A 57 -2.64 1.10 9.41
N VAL A 58 -3.48 2.08 9.07
CA VAL A 58 -3.96 3.10 10.01
C VAL A 58 -4.74 2.46 11.16
N ALA A 59 -5.65 1.53 10.87
CA ALA A 59 -6.40 0.81 11.90
C ALA A 59 -5.48 0.01 12.84
N LEU A 60 -4.45 -0.64 12.30
CA LEU A 60 -3.44 -1.36 13.09
C LEU A 60 -2.59 -0.42 13.96
N LEU A 61 -2.15 0.72 13.42
CA LEU A 61 -1.36 1.69 14.17
C LEU A 61 -2.19 2.38 15.26
N LYS A 62 -3.47 2.66 14.99
CA LYS A 62 -4.42 3.17 16.00
C LYS A 62 -4.65 2.15 17.12
N SER A 63 -4.89 0.88 16.79
CA SER A 63 -5.11 -0.15 17.82
C SER A 63 -3.90 -0.41 18.70
N LYS A 64 -2.69 -0.16 18.18
CA LYS A 64 -1.43 -0.23 18.93
C LYS A 64 -1.03 1.09 19.61
N ASN A 65 -1.80 2.16 19.44
CA ASN A 65 -1.45 3.51 19.89
C ASN A 65 -0.06 3.97 19.39
N LEU A 66 0.29 3.58 18.16
CA LEU A 66 1.55 3.91 17.48
C LEU A 66 1.36 4.86 16.30
N LEU A 67 0.12 5.25 15.99
CA LEU A 67 -0.13 6.21 14.93
C LEU A 67 0.39 7.60 15.36
N PRO A 68 1.34 8.20 14.62
CA PRO A 68 1.79 9.55 14.94
C PRO A 68 0.64 10.56 14.82
N LYS A 69 0.74 11.65 15.58
CA LYS A 69 -0.23 12.75 15.47
C LYS A 69 -0.18 13.33 14.04
N ASP A 70 -1.35 13.63 13.49
CA ASP A 70 -1.52 14.24 12.16
C ASP A 70 -0.97 13.38 10.99
N ALA A 71 -0.83 12.06 11.19
CA ALA A 71 -0.30 11.13 10.17
C ALA A 71 -1.32 10.69 9.10
N VAL A 72 -2.61 11.01 9.27
CA VAL A 72 -3.68 10.65 8.34
C VAL A 72 -4.20 11.93 7.72
N ALA A 73 -4.21 12.00 6.39
CA ALA A 73 -4.81 13.11 5.67
C ALA A 73 -6.31 13.15 6.00
N ASP A 74 -6.75 14.22 6.66
CA ASP A 74 -8.17 14.48 6.86
C ASP A 74 -8.79 14.99 5.55
N ASP A 75 -10.08 14.70 5.33
CA ASP A 75 -10.83 15.22 4.18
C ASP A 75 -11.28 16.69 4.37
N LEU A 76 -10.84 17.34 5.45
CA LEU A 76 -11.12 18.73 5.76
C LEU A 76 -9.98 19.63 5.26
N CYS A 77 -10.18 20.17 4.05
CA CYS A 77 -9.64 21.48 3.70
C CYS A 77 -10.44 22.60 4.38
#